data_AF-A0A0S8FJW4-F1
#
_entry.id   AF-A0A0S8FJW4-F1
#
_cell.length_a   1.000
_cell.length_b   1.000
_cell.length_c   1.000
_cell.angle_alpha   90.00
_cell.angle_beta   90.00
_cell.angle_gamma   90.00
#
_symmetry.space_group_name_H-M   'P 1'
#
loop_
_entity.id
_entity.type
_entity.pdbx_description
1 polymer ?
#
loop_
_entity_poly.entity_id
_entity_poly.type
_entity_poly.pdbx_seq_one_letter_code
_entity_poly.pdbx_strand_id
1 'polypeptide(L)'
;MIDPVATQHIMAAAIAGALIILFGALYALLFALSRLRQRRDLMFLAYGAYAVLIGAVGVLSMTLNMTGFWQLVAAVMVIGYFVAPRLIWHLCAGTHVSEAHSG
;
A
#
# COMPACT_ATOMS: atom_id res chain seq x y z
N MET A 1 -6.25 28.35 23.26
CA MET A 1 -6.89 27.13 23.80
C MET A 1 -6.86 26.11 22.68
N ILE A 2 -6.00 25.09 22.78
CA ILE A 2 -5.97 23.99 21.80
C ILE A 2 -7.15 23.09 22.16
N ASP A 3 -8.10 22.93 21.24
CA ASP A 3 -9.18 21.98 21.45
C ASP A 3 -8.60 20.56 21.48
N PRO A 4 -8.75 19.81 22.59
CA PRO A 4 -8.14 18.48 22.74
C PRO A 4 -8.60 17.52 21.63
N VAL A 5 -9.82 17.71 21.14
CA VAL A 5 -10.42 16.93 20.05
C VAL A 5 -9.71 17.17 18.72
N ALA A 6 -9.37 18.42 18.38
CA ALA A 6 -8.70 18.74 17.12
C ALA A 6 -7.31 18.09 17.03
N THR A 7 -6.56 18.09 18.14
CA THR A 7 -5.24 17.45 18.21
C THR A 7 -5.32 15.93 18.03
N GLN A 8 -6.36 15.29 18.58
CA GLN A 8 -6.57 13.85 18.41
C GLN A 8 -6.83 13.47 16.95
N HIS A 9 -7.65 14.25 16.23
CA HIS A 9 -7.89 14.01 14.80
C HIS A 9 -6.61 14.16 13.96
N ILE A 10 -5.80 15.18 14.23
CA ILE A 10 -4.54 15.40 13.51
C ILE A 10 -3.56 14.24 13.75
N MET A 11 -3.42 13.79 15.00
CA MET A 11 -2.54 12.67 15.33
C MET A 11 -3.02 11.35 14.73
N ALA A 12 -4.32 11.06 14.81
CA ALA A 12 -4.89 9.86 14.20
C ALA A 12 -4.68 9.86 12.67
N ALA A 13 -4.87 11.01 12.02
CA ALA A 13 -4.61 11.17 10.59
C ALA A 13 -3.13 10.95 10.25
N ALA A 14 -2.21 11.53 11.02
CA ALA A 14 -0.78 11.37 10.81
C ALA A 14 -0.32 9.92 10.98
N ILE A 15 -0.79 9.23 12.03
CA ILE A 15 -0.49 7.82 12.28
C ILE A 15 -1.08 6.95 11.16
N ALA A 16 -2.32 7.18 10.76
CA ALA A 16 -2.93 6.42 9.67
C ALA A 16 -2.17 6.62 8.36
N GLY A 17 -1.76 7.84 8.04
CA GLY A 17 -0.89 8.15 6.89
C GLY A 17 0.44 7.41 6.94
N ALA A 18 1.13 7.44 8.09
CA ALA A 18 2.38 6.73 8.29
C ALA A 18 2.22 5.20 8.12
N LEU A 19 1.13 4.63 8.65
CA LEU A 19 0.80 3.21 8.49
C LEU A 19 0.55 2.85 7.03
N ILE A 20 -0.17 3.69 6.27
CA ILE A 20 -0.39 3.46 4.83
C ILE A 20 0.94 3.35 4.08
N ILE A 21 1.86 4.29 4.31
CA ILE A 21 3.17 4.28 3.63
C ILE A 21 3.99 3.07 4.07
N LEU A 22 4.09 2.81 5.38
CA LEU A 22 4.89 1.73 5.94
C LEU A 22 4.40 0.36 5.45
N PHE A 23 3.09 0.09 5.56
CA PHE A 23 2.52 -1.18 5.13
C PHE A 23 2.44 -1.31 3.61
N GLY A 24 2.34 -0.20 2.87
CA GLY A 24 2.43 -0.20 1.41
C GLY A 24 3.81 -0.61 0.92
N ALA A 25 4.86 -0.04 1.52
CA ALA A 25 6.24 -0.43 1.24
C ALA A 25 6.53 -1.88 1.68
N LEU A 26 6.04 -2.28 2.87
CA LEU A 26 6.19 -3.65 3.36
C LEU A 26 5.50 -4.67 2.47
N TYR A 27 4.29 -4.37 1.98
CA TYR A 27 3.59 -5.20 1.00
C TYR A 27 4.42 -5.37 -0.27
N ALA A 28 4.93 -4.27 -0.84
CA ALA A 28 5.75 -4.31 -2.06
C ALA A 28 7.03 -5.14 -1.86
N LEU A 29 7.71 -4.96 -0.73
CA LEU A 29 8.91 -5.71 -0.35
C LEU A 29 8.62 -7.22 -0.20
N LEU A 30 7.58 -7.58 0.56
CA LEU A 30 7.20 -8.97 0.78
C LEU A 30 6.73 -9.62 -0.51
N PHE A 31 6.00 -8.88 -1.36
CA PHE A 31 5.60 -9.36 -2.69
C PHE A 31 6.82 -9.68 -3.54
N ALA A 32 7.77 -8.74 -3.69
CA ALA A 32 9.00 -8.97 -4.44
C ALA A 32 9.81 -10.14 -3.89
N LEU A 33 9.96 -10.22 -2.56
CA LEU A 33 10.69 -11.30 -1.89
C LEU A 33 10.02 -12.67 -2.06
N SER A 34 8.68 -12.71 -2.03
CA SER A 34 7.91 -13.93 -2.25
C SER A 34 8.11 -14.48 -3.67
N ARG A 35 8.19 -13.58 -4.66
CA ARG A 35 8.46 -13.94 -6.06
C ARG A 35 9.88 -14.43 -6.26
N LEU A 36 10.86 -13.80 -5.59
CA LEU A 36 12.26 -14.18 -5.68
C LEU A 36 12.57 -15.53 -5.01
N ARG A 37 11.98 -15.80 -3.83
CA ARG A 37 12.21 -17.04 -3.07
C ARG A 37 11.21 -18.16 -3.40
N GLN A 38 10.23 -17.93 -4.27
CA GLN A 38 9.14 -18.87 -4.61
C GLN A 38 8.38 -19.40 -3.37
N ARG A 39 8.36 -18.64 -2.27
CA ARG A 39 7.72 -19.04 -1.00
C ARG A 39 6.31 -18.48 -0.90
N ARG A 40 5.32 -19.37 -0.82
CA ARG A 40 3.89 -19.01 -0.67
C ARG A 40 3.59 -18.33 0.67
N ASP A 41 4.31 -18.67 1.73
CA ASP A 41 4.12 -18.09 3.06
C ASP A 41 4.35 -16.58 3.08
N LEU A 42 5.38 -16.11 2.36
CA LEU A 42 5.67 -14.68 2.22
C LEU A 42 4.58 -13.94 1.45
N MET A 43 3.90 -14.64 0.54
CA MET A 43 2.79 -14.07 -0.22
C MET A 43 1.55 -13.89 0.66
N PHE A 44 1.26 -14.84 1.56
CA PHE A 44 0.23 -14.66 2.58
C PHE A 44 0.56 -13.49 3.52
N LEU A 45 1.83 -13.37 3.94
CA LEU A 45 2.26 -12.25 4.78
C LEU A 45 2.15 -10.90 4.05
N ALA A 46 2.46 -10.86 2.74
CA ALA A 46 2.28 -9.67 1.91
C ALA A 46 0.79 -9.25 1.88
N TYR A 47 -0.13 -10.20 1.67
CA TYR A 47 -1.56 -9.90 1.71
C TYR A 47 -2.04 -9.47 3.10
N GLY A 48 -1.45 -10.02 4.18
CA GLY A 48 -1.69 -9.52 5.53
C GLY A 48 -1.28 -8.05 5.70
N ALA A 49 -0.09 -7.67 5.24
CA ALA A 49 0.36 -6.28 5.26
C ALA A 49 -0.57 -5.36 4.43
N TYR A 50 -1.03 -5.84 3.27
CA TYR A 50 -1.97 -5.10 2.43
C TYR A 50 -3.35 -4.92 3.09
N ALA A 51 -3.85 -5.92 3.82
CA ALA A 51 -5.09 -5.80 4.60
C ALA A 51 -4.97 -4.74 5.70
N VAL A 52 -3.82 -4.65 6.37
CA VAL A 52 -3.55 -3.61 7.38
C VAL A 52 -3.53 -2.22 6.74
N LEU A 53 -2.96 -2.08 5.52
CA LEU A 53 -3.02 -0.82 4.76
C LEU A 53 -4.47 -0.40 4.50
N ILE A 54 -5.35 -1.32 4.06
CA ILE A 54 -6.77 -1.01 3.84
C ILE A 54 -7.42 -0.52 5.13
N GLY A 55 -7.14 -1.18 6.26
CA GLY A 55 -7.61 -0.75 7.57
C GLY A 55 -7.16 0.68 7.91
N ALA A 56 -5.89 1.00 7.67
CA ALA A 56 -5.34 2.34 7.89
C ALA A 56 -6.00 3.40 7.00
N VAL A 57 -6.28 3.08 5.73
CA VAL A 57 -7.05 3.98 4.83
C VAL A 57 -8.47 4.20 5.34
N GLY A 58 -9.12 3.17 5.87
CA GLY A 58 -10.43 3.28 6.50
C GLY A 58 -10.42 4.24 7.69
N VAL A 59 -9.45 4.08 8.60
CA VAL A 59 -9.26 4.97 9.76
C VAL A 59 -8.99 6.40 9.30
N LEU A 60 -8.14 6.61 8.30
CA LEU A 60 -7.86 7.93 7.75
C LEU A 60 -9.12 8.57 7.16
N SER A 61 -9.88 7.81 6.37
CA SER A 61 -11.10 8.29 5.73
C SER A 61 -12.16 8.70 6.75
N MET A 62 -12.31 7.94 7.83
CA MET A 62 -13.21 8.29 8.95
C MET A 62 -12.71 9.52 9.70
N THR A 63 -11.41 9.58 9.99
CA THR A 63 -10.81 10.68 10.77
C THR A 63 -10.89 12.02 10.03
N LEU A 64 -10.73 12.01 8.70
CA LEU A 64 -10.84 13.20 7.85
C LEU A 64 -12.26 13.47 7.35
N ASN A 65 -13.23 12.62 7.72
CA ASN A 65 -14.59 12.67 7.20
C ASN A 65 -14.63 12.72 5.65
N MET A 66 -13.78 11.91 5.01
CA MET A 66 -13.72 11.79 3.56
C MET A 66 -15.04 11.20 3.06
N THR A 67 -15.79 12.01 2.31
CA THR A 67 -17.08 11.66 1.73
C THR A 67 -17.11 12.01 0.24
N GLY A 68 -17.95 11.32 -0.52
CA GLY A 68 -18.15 11.58 -1.95
C GLY A 68 -16.88 11.35 -2.77
N PHE A 69 -16.41 12.41 -3.44
CA PHE A 69 -15.24 12.33 -4.33
C PHE A 69 -13.97 11.81 -3.63
N TRP A 70 -13.74 12.19 -2.37
CA TRP A 70 -12.54 11.78 -1.63
C TRP A 70 -12.51 10.29 -1.30
N GLN A 71 -13.68 9.66 -1.14
CA GLN A 71 -13.76 8.20 -0.96
C GLN A 71 -13.37 7.47 -2.25
N LEU A 72 -13.75 8.01 -3.40
CA LEU A 72 -13.33 7.47 -4.69
C LEU A 72 -11.81 7.59 -4.87
N VAL A 73 -11.22 8.72 -4.49
CA VAL A 73 -9.75 8.90 -4.49
C VAL A 73 -9.07 7.87 -3.60
N ALA A 74 -9.57 7.65 -2.38
CA ALA A 74 -9.04 6.65 -1.46
C ALA A 74 -9.18 5.21 -2.02
N ALA A 75 -10.31 4.89 -2.66
CA ALA A 75 -10.52 3.59 -3.31
C ALA A 75 -9.54 3.37 -4.47
N VAL A 76 -9.36 4.37 -5.33
CA VAL A 76 -8.37 4.33 -6.42
C VAL A 76 -6.96 4.17 -5.86
N MET A 77 -6.62 4.86 -4.77
CA MET A 77 -5.33 4.72 -4.10
C MET A 77 -5.10 3.28 -3.64
N VAL A 78 -6.06 2.67 -2.94
CA VAL A 78 -5.99 1.28 -2.47
C VAL A 78 -5.75 0.32 -3.64
N ILE A 79 -6.52 0.45 -4.72
CA ILE A 79 -6.36 -0.35 -5.94
C ILE A 79 -4.97 -0.14 -6.54
N GLY A 80 -4.51 1.11 -6.64
CA GLY A 80 -3.18 1.45 -7.15
C GLY A 80 -2.07 0.77 -6.35
N TYR A 81 -2.14 0.81 -5.02
CA TYR A 81 -1.17 0.13 -4.15
C TYR A 81 -1.14 -1.39 -4.35
N PHE A 82 -2.26 -2.02 -4.71
CA PHE A 82 -2.29 -3.46 -5.00
C PHE A 82 -1.58 -3.80 -6.31
N VAL A 83 -1.84 -2.99 -7.34
CA VAL A 83 -1.43 -3.23 -8.73
C VAL A 83 0.02 -2.80 -8.96
N ALA A 84 0.48 -1.73 -8.31
CA ALA A 84 1.80 -1.16 -8.55
C ALA A 84 2.96 -2.16 -8.39
N PRO A 85 3.09 -2.95 -7.31
CA PRO A 85 4.19 -3.91 -7.18
C PRO A 85 4.16 -5.01 -8.25
N ARG A 86 2.98 -5.36 -8.76
CA ARG A 86 2.80 -6.37 -9.81
C ARG A 86 3.26 -5.85 -11.17
N LEU A 87 2.87 -4.62 -11.50
CA LEU A 87 3.29 -3.95 -12.73
C LEU A 87 4.81 -3.72 -12.74
N ILE A 88 5.35 -3.19 -11.64
CA ILE A 88 6.79 -2.96 -11.51
C ILE A 88 7.56 -4.27 -11.68
N TRP A 89 7.13 -5.34 -11.01
CA TRP A 89 7.75 -6.66 -11.18
C TRP A 89 7.71 -7.15 -12.64
N HIS A 90 6.57 -7.00 -13.31
CA HIS A 90 6.42 -7.43 -14.71
C HIS A 90 7.37 -6.66 -15.64
N LEU A 91 7.49 -5.34 -15.45
CA LEU A 91 8.39 -4.50 -16.21
C LEU A 91 9.86 -4.88 -15.96
N CYS A 92 10.26 -5.08 -14.70
CA CYS A 92 11.62 -5.49 -14.35
C CYS A 92 11.99 -6.90 -14.87
N ALA A 93 11.04 -7.84 -14.88
CA ALA A 93 11.28 -9.18 -15.42
C ALA A 93 11.34 -9.18 -16.95
N GLY A 94 10.52 -8.33 -17.61
CA GLY A 94 10.47 -8.23 -19.07
C GLY A 94 11.77 -7.72 -19.68
N THR A 95 12.45 -6.76 -19.05
CA THR A 95 13.71 -6.21 -19.56
C THR A 95 14.84 -7.23 -19.61
N HIS A 96 14.90 -8.15 -18.63
CA HIS A 96 15.89 -9.23 -18.64
C HIS A 96 15.70 -10.24 -19.78
N VAL A 97 14.47 -10.44 -20.25
CA VAL A 97 14.19 -11.31 -21.41
C VAL A 97 14.57 -10.62 -22.72
N SER A 98 14.34 -9.31 -22.84
CA SER A 98 14.73 -8.53 -24.03
C SER A 98 16.25 -8.41 -24.20
N GLU A 99 17.02 -8.29 -23.11
CA GLU A 99 18.49 -8.29 -23.21
C GLU A 99 19.05 -9.66 -23.65
N ALA A 100 18.48 -10.76 -23.17
CA ALA A 100 18.94 -12.11 -23.52
C ALA A 100 18.69 -12.50 -25.00
N HIS A 101 17.80 -11.80 -25.70
CA HIS A 101 17.50 -12.04 -27.13
C HIS A 101 18.31 -11.14 -28.10
N SER A 102 19.12 -10.21 -27.57
CA SER A 102 19.89 -9.26 -28.36
C SER A 102 21.41 -9.49 -28.29
N GLY A 103 21.86 -10.59 -27.69
CA GLY A 103 23.26 -11.01 -27.56
C GLY A 103 23.59 -12.25 -28.37
#